data_AF-A0A6J7ATH6-F1
#
_entry.id   AF-A0A6J7ATH6-F1
#
_cell.length_a   1.000
_cell.length_b   1.000
_cell.length_c   1.000
_cell.angle_alpha   90.00
_cell.angle_beta   90.00
_cell.angle_gamma   90.00
#
_symmetry.space_group_name_H-M   'P 1'
#
loop_
_entity.id
_entity.type
_entity.pdbx_description
1 polymer ?
#
loop_
_entity_poly.entity_id
_entity_poly.type
_entity_poly.pdbx_seq_one_letter_code
_entity_poly.pdbx_strand_id
1 'polypeptide(L)'
;MYFNYFYDLIDCEPVDETEKYYLPIIKIIVEETLRFGGSIVHHHGIGKARARWVKDEYGSSYPMLAALKTAFDPNGVMNMGTIYPLT
;
A
#
# COMPACT_ATOMS: atom_id res chain seq x y z
N MET A 1 -2.39 5.42 -8.79
CA MET A 1 -1.27 5.64 -9.73
C MET A 1 -0.63 4.29 -10.02
N TYR A 2 -0.47 3.91 -11.29
CA TYR A 2 0.28 2.71 -11.68
C TYR A 2 1.56 3.18 -12.34
N PHE A 3 2.66 2.62 -11.90
CA PHE A 3 3.97 2.92 -12.43
C PHE A 3 4.53 1.60 -12.94
N ASN A 4 4.83 1.57 -14.22
CA ASN A 4 5.69 0.53 -14.77
C ASN A 4 7.10 1.08 -14.72
N TYR A 5 8.00 0.29 -14.15
CA TYR A 5 9.39 0.64 -14.09
C TYR A 5 10.16 -0.38 -14.92
N PHE A 6 11.13 0.13 -15.67
CA PHE A 6 12.18 -0.67 -16.25
C PHE A 6 13.46 -0.23 -15.57
N TYR A 7 14.16 -1.18 -14.96
CA TYR A 7 15.46 -0.96 -14.34
C TYR A 7 16.35 -2.16 -14.62
N ASP A 8 17.64 -1.90 -14.71
CA ASP A 8 18.64 -2.94 -14.91
C ASP A 8 18.85 -3.69 -13.59
N LEU A 9 18.75 -5.01 -13.64
CA LEU A 9 19.05 -5.87 -12.50
C LEU A 9 20.57 -6.05 -12.40
N ILE A 10 21.20 -5.20 -11.60
CA ILE A 10 22.64 -5.30 -11.32
C ILE A 10 22.86 -6.18 -10.09
N ASP A 11 23.66 -7.23 -10.25
CA ASP A 11 24.03 -8.20 -9.21
C ASP A 11 22.83 -8.68 -8.38
N CYS A 12 21.76 -9.07 -9.07
CA CYS A 12 20.50 -9.43 -8.44
C CYS A 12 19.88 -10.63 -9.14
N GLU A 13 19.68 -11.70 -8.38
CA GLU A 13 18.91 -12.84 -8.88
C GLU A 13 17.42 -12.47 -8.99
N PRO A 14 16.67 -13.06 -9.93
CA PRO A 14 15.26 -12.74 -10.12
C PRO A 14 14.39 -12.93 -8.86
N VAL A 15 14.75 -13.85 -7.97
CA VAL A 15 14.03 -14.10 -6.72
C VAL A 15 14.20 -12.98 -5.69
N ASP A 16 15.32 -12.25 -5.76
CA ASP A 16 15.66 -11.17 -4.81
C ASP A 16 15.21 -9.79 -5.31
N GLU A 17 14.88 -9.70 -6.59
CA GLU A 17 14.53 -8.45 -7.30
C GLU A 17 13.47 -7.64 -6.57
N THR A 18 12.42 -8.30 -6.11
CA THR A 18 11.26 -7.62 -5.53
C THR A 18 11.60 -6.90 -4.23
N GLU A 19 12.41 -7.53 -3.37
CA GLU A 19 12.84 -6.95 -2.11
C GLU A 19 13.98 -5.94 -2.32
N LYS A 20 14.91 -6.22 -3.24
CA LYS A 20 16.08 -5.38 -3.50
C LYS A 20 15.72 -4.08 -4.23
N TYR A 21 14.79 -4.12 -5.18
CA TYR A 21 14.47 -2.99 -6.05
C TYR A 21 13.00 -2.59 -6.00
N TYR A 22 12.07 -3.49 -6.36
CA TYR A 22 10.66 -3.13 -6.56
C TYR A 22 10.03 -2.47 -5.32
N LEU A 23 10.10 -3.12 -4.16
CA LEU A 23 9.48 -2.65 -2.93
C LEU A 23 10.10 -1.35 -2.40
N PRO A 24 11.44 -1.18 -2.37
CA PRO A 24 12.08 0.09 -2.05
C PRO A 24 11.64 1.23 -2.98
N ILE A 25 11.59 1.01 -4.29
CA ILE A 25 11.16 2.04 -5.26
C ILE A 25 9.71 2.45 -4.99
N ILE A 26 8.81 1.47 -4.83
CA ILE A 26 7.41 1.73 -4.49
C ILE A 26 7.30 2.52 -3.18
N LYS A 27 8.07 2.14 -2.16
CA LYS A 27 8.08 2.83 -0.86
C LYS A 27 8.45 4.30 -1.03
N ILE A 28 9.55 4.60 -1.72
CA ILE A 28 9.99 5.98 -1.96
C ILE A 28 8.87 6.79 -2.62
N ILE A 29 8.25 6.25 -3.67
CA ILE A 29 7.22 6.96 -4.43
C ILE A 29 5.96 7.21 -3.59
N VAL A 30 5.53 6.21 -2.82
CA VAL A 30 4.36 6.31 -1.94
C VAL A 30 4.61 7.35 -0.85
N GLU A 31 5.74 7.26 -0.16
CA GLU A 31 6.07 8.16 0.95
C GLU A 31 6.27 9.61 0.46
N GLU A 32 6.92 9.81 -0.68
CA GLU A 32 7.06 11.14 -1.29
C GLU A 32 5.71 11.70 -1.75
N THR A 33 4.85 10.88 -2.34
CA THR A 33 3.50 11.31 -2.74
C THR A 33 2.71 11.82 -1.53
N LEU A 34 2.70 11.06 -0.42
CA LEU A 34 2.03 11.46 0.82
C LEU A 34 2.65 12.72 1.42
N ARG A 35 4.00 12.82 1.41
CA ARG A 35 4.73 13.98 1.94
C ARG A 35 4.33 15.29 1.28
N PHE A 36 4.02 15.27 -0.01
CA PHE A 36 3.56 16.43 -0.77
C PHE A 36 2.02 16.58 -0.82
N GLY A 37 1.28 15.80 -0.02
CA GLY A 37 -0.18 15.89 0.07
C GLY A 37 -0.92 15.23 -1.11
N GLY A 38 -0.23 14.42 -1.91
CA GLY A 38 -0.85 13.61 -2.95
C GLY A 38 -1.51 12.35 -2.38
N SER A 39 -2.48 11.82 -3.12
CA SER A 39 -3.08 10.51 -2.84
C SER A 39 -2.31 9.39 -3.54
N ILE A 40 -2.05 8.29 -2.83
CA ILE A 40 -1.27 7.15 -3.33
C ILE A 40 -2.10 6.24 -4.24
N VAL A 41 -3.40 6.49 -4.32
CA VAL A 41 -4.37 5.73 -5.12
C VAL A 41 -5.30 6.67 -5.88
N HIS A 42 -5.46 6.44 -7.18
CA HIS A 42 -6.46 7.17 -7.96
C HIS A 42 -7.67 6.26 -8.23
N HIS A 43 -7.43 5.11 -8.88
CA HIS A 43 -8.48 4.11 -9.15
C HIS A 43 -8.06 2.65 -8.93
N HIS A 44 -6.76 2.37 -8.80
CA HIS A 44 -6.27 0.99 -8.61
C HIS A 44 -6.44 0.43 -7.18
N GLY A 45 -6.82 1.28 -6.23
CA GLY A 45 -7.02 0.89 -4.84
C GLY A 45 -5.74 0.56 -4.05
N ILE A 46 -5.94 0.31 -2.77
CA ILE A 46 -4.86 0.05 -1.79
C ILE A 46 -4.31 -1.37 -1.98
N GLY A 47 -5.15 -2.38 -1.79
CA GLY A 47 -4.76 -3.79 -1.85
C GLY A 47 -3.67 -4.15 -0.82
N LYS A 48 -3.23 -5.40 -0.83
CA LYS A 48 -2.19 -5.87 0.12
C LYS A 48 -0.86 -5.12 -0.04
N ALA A 49 -0.53 -4.73 -1.27
CA ALA A 49 0.72 -4.06 -1.60
C ALA A 49 0.87 -2.69 -0.91
N ARG A 50 -0.24 -1.96 -0.69
CA ARG A 50 -0.21 -0.61 -0.10
C ARG A 50 -0.90 -0.50 1.25
N ALA A 51 -1.47 -1.58 1.78
CA ALA A 51 -2.20 -1.58 3.04
C ALA A 51 -1.42 -0.97 4.22
N ARG A 52 -0.08 -1.12 4.24
CA ARG A 52 0.77 -0.52 5.28
C ARG A 52 0.72 1.01 5.34
N TRP A 53 0.37 1.69 4.25
CA TRP A 53 0.25 3.17 4.21
C TRP A 53 -1.20 3.66 4.30
N VAL A 54 -2.18 2.78 4.53
CA VAL A 54 -3.60 3.16 4.55
C VAL A 54 -3.90 4.23 5.59
N LYS A 55 -3.20 4.20 6.73
CA LYS A 55 -3.42 5.15 7.82
C LYS A 55 -2.96 6.56 7.40
N ASP A 56 -1.83 6.64 6.71
CA ASP A 56 -1.27 7.90 6.24
C ASP A 56 -2.08 8.48 5.08
N GLU A 57 -2.53 7.63 4.15
CA GLU A 57 -3.40 8.02 3.02
C GLU A 57 -4.73 8.61 3.49
N TYR A 58 -5.40 7.97 4.45
CA TYR A 58 -6.72 8.39 4.91
C TYR A 58 -6.67 9.45 6.02
N GLY A 59 -5.55 9.57 6.74
CA GLY A 59 -5.33 10.56 7.78
C GLY A 59 -6.48 10.63 8.78
N SER A 60 -7.13 11.79 8.89
CA SER A 60 -8.26 12.03 9.80
C SER A 60 -9.50 11.20 9.50
N SER A 61 -9.63 10.64 8.29
CA SER A 61 -10.75 9.78 7.90
C SER A 61 -10.54 8.30 8.22
N TYR A 62 -9.33 7.91 8.65
CA TYR A 62 -9.01 6.52 8.99
C TYR A 62 -9.94 5.90 10.06
N PRO A 63 -10.34 6.60 11.14
CA PRO A 63 -11.28 6.05 12.12
C PRO A 63 -12.66 5.71 11.55
N MET A 64 -13.13 6.46 10.54
CA MET A 64 -14.39 6.17 9.86
C MET A 64 -14.30 4.84 9.11
N LEU A 65 -13.19 4.59 8.40
CA LEU A 65 -12.94 3.34 7.72
C LEU A 65 -12.89 2.16 8.71
N ALA A 66 -12.35 2.38 9.91
CA ALA A 66 -12.26 1.36 10.96
C ALA A 66 -13.64 1.03 11.52
N ALA A 67 -14.46 2.05 11.81
CA ALA A 67 -15.82 1.87 12.27
C ALA A 67 -16.67 1.08 11.26
N LEU A 68 -16.53 1.37 9.96
CA LEU A 68 -17.19 0.60 8.91
C LEU A 68 -16.73 -0.87 8.91
N LYS A 69 -15.41 -1.13 8.98
CA LYS A 69 -14.89 -2.50 9.01
C LYS A 69 -15.41 -3.28 10.21
N THR A 70 -15.42 -2.69 11.41
CA THR A 70 -15.93 -3.34 12.62
C THR A 70 -17.43 -3.60 12.55
N ALA A 71 -18.21 -2.67 12.01
CA ALA A 71 -19.67 -2.83 11.90
C ALA A 71 -20.08 -3.94 10.92
N PHE A 72 -19.38 -4.05 9.78
CA PHE A 72 -19.77 -4.95 8.70
C PHE A 72 -18.96 -6.26 8.62
N ASP A 73 -17.81 -6.33 9.28
CA ASP A 73 -16.98 -7.55 9.34
C ASP A 73 -16.31 -7.71 10.72
N PRO A 74 -17.10 -7.94 11.79
CA PRO A 74 -16.60 -8.03 13.15
C PRO A 74 -15.67 -9.23 13.39
N ASN A 75 -15.75 -10.27 12.56
CA ASN A 75 -14.89 -11.45 12.62
C ASN A 75 -13.66 -11.34 11.71
N GLY A 76 -13.54 -10.25 10.94
CA GLY A 76 -12.40 -10.00 10.07
C GLY A 76 -12.25 -11.00 8.91
N VAL A 77 -13.30 -11.67 8.46
CA VAL A 77 -13.19 -12.75 7.46
C VAL A 77 -13.18 -12.24 6.02
N MET A 78 -13.61 -11.00 5.78
CA MET A 78 -13.69 -10.43 4.43
C MET A 78 -12.33 -9.91 3.97
N ASN A 79 -11.65 -10.73 3.14
CA ASN A 79 -10.46 -10.38 2.35
C ASN A 79 -9.38 -9.66 3.15
N MET A 80 -8.87 -10.32 4.19
CA MET A 80 -7.89 -9.80 5.13
C MET A 80 -6.64 -9.24 4.43
N GLY A 81 -6.05 -8.20 5.02
CA GLY A 81 -4.80 -7.62 4.55
C GLY A 81 -4.93 -6.57 3.44
N THR A 82 -6.12 -6.35 2.87
CA THR A 82 -6.27 -5.51 1.65
C THR A 82 -6.49 -4.03 1.91
N ILE A 83 -7.03 -3.69 3.08
CA ILE A 83 -7.21 -2.31 3.53
C ILE A 83 -6.38 -2.10 4.79
N TYR A 84 -6.56 -2.99 5.77
CA TYR A 84 -5.74 -3.05 6.97
C TYR A 84 -4.62 -4.07 6.78
N PRO A 85 -3.36 -3.71 7.11
CA PRO A 85 -2.26 -4.67 7.04
C PRO A 85 -2.53 -5.85 7.98
N LEU A 86 -2.11 -7.05 7.57
CA LEU A 86 -2.02 -8.19 8.48
C LEU A 86 -0.90 -7.89 9.46
N THR A 87 -1.21 -7.91 10.76
CA THR A 87 -0.22 -7.87 11.84
C THR A 87 0.58 -9.16 11.89
#